data_AF-A0A3E2BR57-F1
#
_entry.id   AF-A0A3E2BR57-F1
#
_cell.length_a   1.000
_cell.length_b   1.000
_cell.length_c   1.000
_cell.angle_alpha   90.00
_cell.angle_beta   90.00
_cell.angle_gamma   90.00
#
_symmetry.space_group_name_H-M   'P 1'
#
loop_
_entity.id
_entity.type
_entity.pdbx_description
1 polymer ?
#
loop_
_entity_poly.entity_id
_entity_poly.type
_entity_poly.pdbx_seq_one_letter_code
_entity_poly.pdbx_strand_id
1 'polypeptide(L)' 'MGCPKCFELERRVKNALERLKLEASVVKVSDLKQIMSYGVFSTPALVIDGQVVSQGQLPSVEDIMKWLNKK' A
#
# COMPACT_ATOMS: atom_id res chain seq x y z
N MET A 1 -2.31 18.04 -9.78
CA MET A 1 -2.66 16.88 -10.62
C MET A 1 -2.19 15.62 -9.93
N GLY A 2 -3.09 14.93 -9.22
CA GLY A 2 -2.74 13.78 -8.40
C GLY A 2 -2.56 12.53 -9.24
N CYS A 3 -1.45 11.81 -9.05
CA CYS A 3 -1.15 10.59 -9.77
C CYS A 3 -2.31 9.59 -9.64
N PRO A 4 -2.99 9.21 -10.75
CA PRO A 4 -4.11 8.26 -10.71
C PRO A 4 -3.72 6.93 -10.07
N LYS A 5 -2.44 6.56 -10.18
CA LYS A 5 -1.85 5.37 -9.55
C LYS A 5 -1.92 5.39 -8.01
N CYS A 6 -1.86 6.56 -7.36
CA CYS A 6 -1.95 6.64 -5.90
C CYS A 6 -3.38 6.34 -5.41
N PHE A 7 -4.39 6.86 -6.11
CA PHE A 7 -5.79 6.61 -5.77
C PHE A 7 -6.18 5.15 -6.03
N GLU A 8 -5.70 4.57 -7.12
CA GLU A 8 -5.95 3.15 -7.41
C GLU A 8 -5.31 2.24 -6.36
N LEU A 9 -4.09 2.55 -5.87
CA LEU A 9 -3.46 1.76 -4.81
C LEU A 9 -4.31 1.74 -3.55
N GLU A 10 -4.76 2.91 -3.10
CA GLU A 10 -5.62 3.03 -1.90
C GLU A 10 -6.91 2.23 -2.07
N ARG A 11 -7.55 2.32 -3.24
CA ARG A 11 -8.77 1.57 -3.54
C ARG A 11 -8.55 0.06 -3.51
N ARG A 12 -7.45 -0.42 -4.10
CA ARG A 12 -7.07 -1.84 -4.09
C ARG A 12 -6.79 -2.35 -2.69
N VAL A 13 -6.10 -1.57 -1.86
CA VAL A 13 -5.81 -1.92 -0.46
C VAL A 13 -7.09 -2.02 0.35
N LYS A 14 -7.98 -1.02 0.25
CA LYS A 14 -9.29 -1.07 0.92
C LYS A 14 -10.10 -2.30 0.52
N ASN A 15 -10.16 -2.60 -0.79
CA ASN A 15 -10.90 -3.76 -1.27
C ASN A 15 -10.30 -5.09 -0.77
N ALA A 16 -8.98 -5.20 -0.71
CA ALA A 16 -8.30 -6.38 -0.15
C ALA A 16 -8.61 -6.57 1.33
N LEU A 17 -8.61 -5.49 2.13
CA LEU A 17 -8.94 -5.53 3.55
C LEU A 17 -10.40 -5.93 3.80
N GLU A 18 -11.34 -5.38 3.03
CA GLU A 18 -12.76 -5.75 3.11
C GLU A 18 -12.98 -7.23 2.76
N ARG A 19 -12.30 -7.73 1.73
CA ARG A 19 -12.39 -9.15 1.32
C ARG A 19 -11.84 -10.10 2.38
N LEU A 20 -10.73 -9.72 3.01
CA LEU A 20 -10.10 -10.52 4.06
C LEU A 20 -10.76 -10.33 5.44
N LYS A 21 -11.72 -9.39 5.57
CA LYS A 21 -12.31 -8.96 6.83
C LYS A 21 -11.24 -8.67 7.90
N LEU A 22 -10.12 -8.07 7.47
CA LEU A 22 -9.03 -7.68 8.36
C LEU A 22 -9.21 -6.22 8.75
N GLU A 23 -9.16 -5.96 10.05
CA GLU A 23 -9.05 -4.60 10.56
C GLU A 23 -7.59 -4.13 10.43
N ALA A 24 -7.29 -3.41 9.35
CA ALA A 24 -6.01 -2.71 9.20
C ALA A 24 -6.22 -1.22 8.98
N SER A 25 -5.31 -0.42 9.52
CA SER A 25 -5.36 1.03 9.37
C SER A 25 -4.70 1.44 8.05
N VAL A 26 -5.50 1.94 7.10
CA VAL A 26 -4.98 2.48 5.84
C VAL A 26 -4.64 3.95 6.03
N VAL A 27 -3.36 4.24 6.25
CA VAL A 27 -2.85 5.61 6.37
C VAL A 27 -2.28 6.05 5.03
N LYS A 28 -2.89 7.08 4.43
CA LYS A 28 -2.36 7.69 3.21
C LYS A 28 -1.20 8.62 3.55
N VAL A 29 0.01 8.16 3.30
CA VAL A 29 1.21 9.00 3.40
C VAL A 29 1.46 9.70 2.06
N SER A 30 1.34 11.02 2.04
CA SER A 30 1.67 11.85 0.87
C SER A 30 2.97 12.66 1.07
N ASP A 31 3.53 12.62 2.28
CA ASP A 31 4.72 13.36 2.67
C ASP A 31 5.98 12.61 2.22
N LEU A 32 6.73 13.17 1.28
CA LEU A 32 7.97 12.57 0.76
C LEU A 32 8.96 12.24 1.88
N LYS A 33 9.04 13.07 2.93
CA LYS A 33 9.91 12.82 4.08
C LYS A 33 9.53 11.56 4.85
N GLN A 34 8.22 11.34 5.09
CA GLN A 34 7.75 10.12 5.75
C GLN A 34 8.01 8.90 4.85
N ILE A 35 7.72 9.01 3.55
CA ILE A 35 7.94 7.93 2.57
C ILE A 35 9.41 7.49 2.56
N MET A 36 10.35 8.45 2.49
CA MET A 36 11.78 8.16 2.57
C MET A 36 12.21 7.55 3.90
N SER A 37 11.57 7.94 5.02
CA SER A 37 11.83 7.34 6.33
C SER A 37 11.44 5.86 6.41
N TYR A 38 10.50 5.41 5.58
CA TYR A 38 10.16 3.98 5.43
C TYR A 38 11.09 3.24 4.47
N GLY A 39 12.10 3.90 3.89
CA GLY A 39 12.99 3.31 2.89
C GLY A 39 12.34 3.14 1.52
N VAL A 40 11.25 3.86 1.26
CA VAL A 40 10.60 3.87 -0.05
C VAL A 40 11.27 4.93 -0.92
N PHE A 41 11.90 4.49 -2.00
CA PHE A 41 12.56 5.38 -2.97
C PHE A 41 11.66 5.71 -4.16
N SER A 42 10.68 4.86 -4.45
CA SER A 42 9.80 4.98 -5.61
C SER A 42 8.34 4.81 -5.22
N THR A 43 7.53 5.85 -5.47
CA THR A 43 6.08 5.80 -5.30
C THR A 43 5.38 5.43 -6.62
N PRO A 44 4.26 4.69 -6.60
CA PRO A 44 3.51 4.23 -5.44
C PRO A 44 4.19 3.08 -4.69
N ALA A 45 3.99 3.03 -3.37
CA ALA A 45 4.54 2.01 -2.50
C ALA A 45 3.54 1.59 -1.44
N LEU A 46 3.67 0.35 -0.97
CA LEU A 46 2.84 -0.24 0.06
C LEU A 46 3.73 -0.80 1.17
N VAL A 47 3.42 -0.38 2.39
CA VAL A 47 4.09 -0.83 3.60
C VAL A 47 3.05 -1.54 4.46
N ILE A 48 3.33 -2.77 4.87
CA ILE A 48 2.48 -3.58 5.73
C ILE A 48 3.31 -3.95 6.95
N ASP A 49 2.80 -3.67 8.15
CA ASP A 49 3.50 -3.97 9.41
C ASP A 49 4.93 -3.38 9.48
N GLY A 50 5.11 -2.18 8.92
CA GLY A 50 6.43 -1.52 8.83
C GLY A 50 7.38 -2.10 7.78
N GLN A 51 6.99 -3.15 7.05
CA GLN A 51 7.77 -3.73 5.96
C GLN A 51 7.30 -3.25 4.59
N VAL A 52 8.25 -2.80 3.76
CA VAL A 52 7.98 -2.42 2.37
C VAL A 52 7.73 -3.68 1.55
N VAL A 53 6.47 -3.97 1.25
CA VAL A 53 6.08 -5.13 0.42
C VAL A 53 6.09 -4.81 -1.07
N SER A 54 5.95 -3.54 -1.43
CA SER A 54 5.96 -3.09 -2.81
C SER A 54 6.40 -1.64 -2.91
N GLN A 55 7.22 -1.31 -3.91
CA GLN A 55 7.62 0.06 -4.23
C GLN A 55 7.86 0.20 -5.73
N GLY A 56 7.57 1.38 -6.28
CA GLY A 56 7.75 1.72 -7.69
C GLY A 56 6.75 1.08 -8.67
N GLN A 57 5.84 0.23 -8.19
CA GLN A 57 4.82 -0.40 -9.01
C GLN A 57 3.47 -0.45 -8.28
N LEU A 58 2.40 -0.61 -9.06
CA LEU A 58 1.05 -0.69 -8.54
C LEU A 58 0.65 -2.17 -8.40
N PRO A 59 0.70 -2.76 -7.19
CA PRO A 59 0.32 -4.15 -6.99
C PRO A 59 -1.16 -4.41 -7.27
N SER A 60 -1.48 -5.63 -7.68
CA SER A 60 -2.87 -6.07 -7.85
C SER A 60 -3.52 -6.38 -6.51
N VAL A 61 -4.86 -6.39 -6.47
CA VAL A 61 -5.61 -6.71 -5.24
C VAL A 61 -5.22 -8.09 -4.71
N GLU A 62 -4.95 -9.05 -5.60
CA GLU A 62 -4.49 -10.40 -5.24
C GLU A 62 -3.12 -10.40 -4.54
N ASP A 63 -2.15 -9.61 -5.02
CA ASP A 63 -0.84 -9.50 -4.38
C ASP A 63 -0.95 -8.86 -2.98
N ILE A 64 -1.79 -7.83 -2.87
CA ILE A 64 -2.07 -7.18 -1.59
C ILE A 64 -2.70 -8.18 -0.62
N MET A 65 -3.67 -8.96 -1.07
CA MET A 65 -4.28 -10.01 -0.25
C MET A 65 -3.25 -11.06 0.17
N LYS A 66 -2.34 -11.47 -0.73
CA LYS A 66 -1.25 -12.41 -0.40
C LYS A 66 -0.33 -11.86 0.69
N TRP A 67 0.02 -10.57 0.65
CA TRP A 67 0.86 -9.96 1.68
C TRP A 67 0.14 -9.82 3.00
N LEU A 68 -1.15 -9.43 3.00
CA LEU A 68 -1.98 -9.35 4.20
C LEU A 68 -2.23 -10.74 4.83
N ASN A 69 -2.24 -11.80 4.03
CA ASN A 69 -2.45 -13.17 4.49
C ASN A 69 -1.14 -13.90 4.87
N LYS A 70 0.03 -13.31 4.62
CA LYS A 70 1.32 -13.88 4.98
C LYS A 70 1.57 -13.63 6.47
N LYS A 71 1.11 -14.55 7.31
CA LYS A 71 1.52 -14.68 8.72
C LYS A 71 2.92 -15.28 8.83
#